data_AF-H9MDM3-F1
#
_entry.id   AF-H9MDM3-F1
#
_cell.length_a   1.000
_cell.length_b   1.000
_cell.length_c   1.000
_cell.angle_alpha   90.00
_cell.angle_beta   90.00
_cell.angle_gamma   90.00
#
_symmetry.space_group_name_H-M   'P 1'
#
loop_
_entity.id
_entity.type
_entity.pdbx_description
1 polymer ?
#
loop_
_entity_poly.entity_id
_entity_poly.type
_entity_poly.pdbx_seq_one_letter_code
_entity_poly.pdbx_strand_id
1 'polypeptide(L)'
;MEGSNKRKREEMEQENGVDLSLLEALEKSEGTVQVMDVRALKKMVLAFERRLRDNLEARMKYVDHPDKFADSELELHEELVRLKALAGAPELYPELVHLNAIPSIVGLL
;
A
#
# COMPACT_ATOMS: atom_id res chain seq x y z
N MET A 1 20.73 18.19 -55.94
CA MET A 1 19.56 17.54 -55.30
C MET A 1 20.08 16.49 -54.31
N GLU A 2 20.57 16.88 -53.13
CA GLU A 2 21.13 15.94 -52.14
C GLU A 2 20.80 16.37 -50.70
N GLY A 3 19.50 16.55 -50.41
CA GLY A 3 19.02 17.03 -49.10
C GLY A 3 18.02 16.12 -48.40
N SER A 4 17.84 14.88 -48.87
CA SER A 4 16.68 14.06 -48.46
C SER A 4 17.01 12.82 -47.62
N ASN A 5 18.28 12.42 -47.49
CA ASN A 5 18.65 11.17 -46.79
C ASN A 5 19.15 11.33 -45.35
N LYS A 6 19.36 12.55 -44.86
CA LYS A 6 19.82 12.75 -43.47
C LYS A 6 18.67 12.76 -42.46
N ARG A 7 17.49 13.26 -42.86
CA ARG A 7 16.28 13.29 -42.02
C ARG A 7 15.61 11.92 -41.82
N LYS A 8 15.84 10.98 -42.74
CA LYS A 8 15.22 9.64 -42.68
C LYS A 8 16.00 8.63 -41.84
N ARG A 9 17.20 9.01 -41.34
CA ARG A 9 18.08 8.11 -40.58
C ARG A 9 17.92 8.28 -39.07
N GLU A 10 17.32 9.38 -38.62
CA GLU A 10 17.04 9.64 -37.19
C GLU A 10 15.68 9.05 -36.75
N GLU A 11 14.80 8.66 -37.68
CA GLU A 11 13.46 8.14 -37.38
C GLU A 11 13.39 6.62 -37.15
N MET A 12 14.49 5.87 -37.30
CA MET A 12 14.49 4.39 -37.24
C MET A 12 15.24 3.79 -36.04
N GLU A 13 15.58 4.56 -35.01
CA GLU A 13 16.21 4.03 -33.78
C GLU A 13 15.22 3.86 -32.61
N GLN A 14 13.91 4.06 -32.84
CA GLN A 14 12.88 3.90 -31.80
C GLN A 14 12.23 2.51 -31.76
N GLU A 15 12.75 1.50 -32.49
CA GLU A 15 12.02 0.24 -32.62
C GLU A 15 12.29 -0.81 -31.52
N ASN A 16 13.30 -0.66 -30.64
CA ASN A 16 13.49 -1.58 -29.50
C ASN A 16 14.22 -0.97 -28.29
N GLY A 17 14.24 0.36 -28.18
CA GLY A 17 14.87 1.05 -27.06
C GLY A 17 13.89 1.15 -25.90
N VAL A 18 14.13 0.40 -24.83
CA VAL A 18 13.48 0.68 -23.54
C VAL A 18 13.72 2.16 -23.23
N ASP A 19 12.64 2.95 -23.17
CA ASP A 19 12.72 4.39 -22.97
C ASP A 19 13.36 4.68 -21.60
N LEU A 20 14.63 5.06 -21.63
CA LEU A 20 15.44 5.34 -20.45
C LEU A 20 14.84 6.48 -19.61
N SER A 21 14.18 7.44 -20.26
CA SER A 21 13.51 8.55 -19.57
C SER A 21 12.25 8.08 -18.85
N LEU A 22 11.53 7.12 -19.42
CA LEU A 22 10.40 6.47 -18.77
C LEU A 22 10.86 5.59 -17.60
N LEU A 23 11.99 4.89 -17.73
CA LEU A 23 12.54 4.04 -16.68
C LEU A 23 13.04 4.87 -15.48
N GLU A 24 13.72 5.98 -15.74
CA GLU A 24 14.15 6.93 -14.71
C GLU A 24 12.96 7.63 -14.03
N ALA A 25 11.91 7.95 -14.79
CA ALA A 25 10.67 8.49 -14.24
C ALA A 25 9.92 7.47 -13.37
N LEU A 26 9.94 6.18 -13.73
CA LEU A 26 9.40 5.10 -12.93
C LEU A 26 10.21 4.85 -11.65
N GLU A 27 11.54 4.95 -11.70
CA GLU A 27 12.42 4.78 -10.53
C GLU A 27 12.32 5.96 -9.55
N LYS A 28 12.09 7.18 -10.06
CA LYS A 28 11.82 8.38 -9.25
C LYS A 28 10.40 8.46 -8.73
N SER A 29 9.45 7.82 -9.42
CA SER A 29 8.13 7.58 -8.84
C SER A 29 8.30 6.51 -7.78
N GLU A 30 7.87 6.74 -6.54
CA GLU A 30 7.83 5.69 -5.50
C GLU A 30 6.80 4.57 -5.82
N GLY A 31 6.39 4.45 -7.09
CA GLY A 31 5.55 3.40 -7.64
C GLY A 31 6.33 2.12 -8.01
N THR A 32 7.42 1.82 -7.30
CA THR A 32 7.80 0.41 -7.22
C THR A 32 6.65 -0.26 -6.49
N VAL A 33 5.91 -1.11 -7.20
CA VAL A 33 4.95 -2.02 -6.58
C VAL A 33 5.79 -2.84 -5.60
N GLN A 34 5.87 -2.41 -4.34
CA GLN A 34 6.48 -3.20 -3.29
C GLN A 34 5.61 -4.44 -3.24
N VAL A 35 6.13 -5.52 -3.81
CA VAL A 35 5.52 -6.83 -3.74
C VAL A 35 5.38 -7.10 -2.25
N MET A 36 4.16 -7.00 -1.77
CA MET A 36 3.87 -7.16 -0.36
C MET A 36 4.26 -8.59 -0.01
N ASP A 37 5.17 -8.73 0.95
CA ASP A 37 5.69 -10.02 1.37
C ASP A 37 5.07 -10.43 2.72
N VAL A 38 5.29 -11.69 3.09
CA VAL A 38 4.78 -12.26 4.35
C VAL A 38 5.26 -11.45 5.56
N ARG A 39 6.47 -10.88 5.52
CA ARG A 39 7.03 -10.09 6.61
C ARG A 39 6.33 -8.73 6.74
N ALA A 40 6.09 -8.04 5.63
CA ALA A 40 5.34 -6.79 5.60
C ALA A 40 3.91 -7.01 6.07
N LEU A 41 3.24 -8.09 5.62
CA LEU A 41 1.91 -8.46 6.09
C LEU A 41 1.89 -8.63 7.62
N LYS A 42 2.82 -9.40 8.19
CA LYS A 42 2.92 -9.60 9.65
C LYS A 42 3.08 -8.28 10.40
N LYS A 43 3.90 -7.37 9.89
CA LYS A 43 4.10 -6.05 10.48
C LYS A 43 2.82 -5.20 10.42
N MET A 44 2.13 -5.22 9.28
CA MET A 44 0.87 -4.50 9.08
C MET A 44 -0.23 -5.02 10.01
N VAL A 45 -0.43 -6.34 10.07
CA VAL A 45 -1.41 -6.96 10.96
C VAL A 45 -1.10 -6.64 12.42
N LEU A 46 0.17 -6.74 12.84
CA LEU A 46 0.57 -6.42 14.21
C LEU A 46 0.31 -4.94 14.56
N ALA A 47 0.55 -4.02 13.61
CA ALA A 47 0.27 -2.60 13.80
C ALA A 47 -1.24 -2.35 13.94
N PHE A 48 -2.05 -2.94 13.05
CA PHE A 48 -3.50 -2.90 13.11
C PHE A 48 -4.05 -3.42 14.45
N GLU A 49 -3.64 -4.61 14.88
CA GLU A 49 -4.08 -5.22 16.14
C GLU A 49 -3.68 -4.38 17.36
N ARG A 50 -2.51 -3.73 17.31
CA ARG A 50 -2.11 -2.79 18.35
C ARG A 50 -3.05 -1.59 18.40
N ARG A 51 -3.27 -0.90 17.28
CA ARG A 51 -4.15 0.28 17.22
C ARG A 51 -5.59 -0.05 17.57
N LEU A 52 -6.07 -1.23 17.18
CA LEU A 52 -7.40 -1.71 17.54
C LEU A 52 -7.56 -1.80 19.05
N ARG A 53 -6.61 -2.45 19.74
CA ARG A 53 -6.64 -2.55 21.21
C ARG A 53 -6.55 -1.18 21.86
N ASP A 54 -5.67 -0.31 21.39
CA ASP A 54 -5.50 1.04 21.93
C ASP A 54 -6.80 1.86 21.79
N ASN A 55 -7.49 1.74 20.63
CA ASN A 55 -8.78 2.38 20.40
C ASN A 55 -9.89 1.82 21.30
N LEU A 56 -9.97 0.50 21.46
CA LEU A 56 -10.94 -0.15 22.34
C LEU A 56 -10.72 0.26 23.81
N GLU A 57 -9.46 0.29 24.27
CA GLU A 57 -9.11 0.75 25.61
C GLU A 57 -9.50 2.23 25.80
N ALA A 58 -9.20 3.08 24.84
CA ALA A 58 -9.56 4.50 24.88
C ALA A 58 -11.09 4.70 24.93
N ARG A 59 -11.85 3.94 24.13
CA ARG A 59 -13.33 3.94 24.16
C ARG A 59 -13.88 3.47 25.50
N MET A 60 -13.32 2.41 26.09
CA MET A 60 -13.72 1.92 27.40
C MET A 60 -13.36 2.91 28.52
N LYS A 61 -12.25 3.65 28.37
CA LYS A 61 -11.78 4.64 29.35
C LYS A 61 -12.53 5.97 29.28
N TYR A 62 -12.96 6.38 28.10
CA TYR A 62 -13.56 7.68 27.82
C TYR A 62 -14.94 7.55 27.16
N VAL A 63 -15.80 6.68 27.71
CA VAL A 63 -17.13 6.35 27.16
C VAL A 63 -17.97 7.60 26.84
N ASP A 64 -17.99 8.58 27.74
CA ASP A 64 -18.79 9.79 27.61
C ASP A 64 -18.05 10.95 26.93
N HIS A 65 -16.80 10.72 26.50
CA HIS A 65 -15.92 11.77 25.95
C HIS A 65 -15.31 11.32 24.61
N PRO A 66 -16.10 11.36 23.51
CA PRO A 66 -15.65 10.93 22.19
C PRO A 66 -14.41 11.68 21.69
N ASP A 67 -14.29 12.95 22.05
CA ASP A 67 -13.14 13.79 21.68
C ASP A 67 -11.80 13.21 22.19
N LYS A 68 -11.81 12.42 23.27
CA LYS A 68 -10.60 11.87 23.88
C LYS A 68 -10.09 10.58 23.22
N PHE A 69 -10.89 9.92 22.40
CA PHE A 69 -10.46 8.74 21.64
C PHE A 69 -10.46 8.97 20.12
N ALA A 70 -10.84 10.17 19.65
CA ALA A 70 -10.85 10.52 18.24
C ALA A 70 -9.49 10.30 17.56
N ASP A 71 -8.38 10.68 18.21
CA ASP A 71 -7.03 10.46 17.67
C ASP A 71 -6.74 8.97 17.49
N SER A 72 -7.08 8.13 18.47
CA SER A 72 -6.89 6.68 18.37
C SER A 72 -7.75 6.04 17.27
N GLU A 73 -8.92 6.62 17.00
CA GLU A 73 -9.83 6.17 15.95
C GLU A 73 -9.31 6.54 14.56
N LEU A 74 -8.70 7.72 14.42
CA LEU A 74 -8.01 8.13 13.20
C LEU A 74 -6.80 7.23 12.91
N GLU A 75 -5.98 6.94 13.93
CA GLU A 75 -4.83 6.05 13.79
C GLU A 75 -5.24 4.62 13.40
N LEU A 76 -6.32 4.09 13.99
CA LEU A 76 -6.90 2.81 13.60
C LEU A 76 -7.38 2.84 12.14
N HIS A 77 -8.04 3.92 11.72
CA HIS A 77 -8.49 4.10 10.35
C HIS A 77 -7.32 4.11 9.35
N GLU A 78 -6.22 4.78 9.67
CA GLU A 78 -5.01 4.78 8.83
C GLU A 78 -4.42 3.38 8.63
N GLU A 79 -4.38 2.55 9.68
CA GLU A 79 -3.94 1.16 9.55
C GLU A 79 -4.90 0.32 8.69
N LEU A 80 -6.21 0.54 8.81
CA LEU A 80 -7.21 -0.10 7.95
C LEU A 80 -7.05 0.30 6.48
N VAL A 81 -6.76 1.57 6.20
CA VAL A 81 -6.49 2.03 4.84
C VAL A 81 -5.20 1.40 4.31
N ARG A 82 -4.16 1.26 5.13
CA ARG A 82 -2.92 0.55 4.74
C ARG A 82 -3.16 -0.93 4.46
N LEU A 83 -4.04 -1.59 5.20
CA LEU A 83 -4.44 -2.98 4.93
C LEU A 83 -5.07 -3.17 3.54
N LYS A 84 -5.60 -2.13 2.89
CA LYS A 84 -6.12 -2.23 1.51
C LYS A 84 -5.05 -2.66 0.50
N ALA A 85 -3.77 -2.40 0.78
CA ALA A 85 -2.67 -2.88 -0.06
C ALA A 85 -2.69 -4.42 -0.20
N LEU A 86 -3.26 -5.13 0.77
CA LEU A 86 -3.41 -6.59 0.76
C LEU A 86 -4.27 -7.10 -0.42
N ALA A 87 -5.19 -6.27 -0.92
CA ALA A 87 -6.01 -6.62 -2.08
C ALA A 87 -5.17 -6.83 -3.36
N GLY A 88 -3.96 -6.27 -3.41
CA GLY A 88 -3.01 -6.45 -4.52
C GLY A 88 -2.21 -7.76 -4.48
N ALA A 89 -2.28 -8.53 -3.39
CA ALA A 89 -1.55 -9.79 -3.21
C ALA A 89 -2.44 -10.87 -2.54
N PRO A 90 -3.41 -11.43 -3.28
CA PRO A 90 -4.35 -12.43 -2.77
C PRO A 90 -3.70 -13.73 -2.27
N GLU A 91 -2.49 -14.04 -2.75
CA GLU A 91 -1.69 -15.19 -2.32
C GLU A 91 -1.31 -15.14 -0.83
N LEU A 92 -1.39 -13.96 -0.21
CA LEU A 92 -1.12 -13.76 1.22
C LEU A 92 -2.37 -13.86 2.10
N TYR A 93 -3.56 -14.03 1.54
CA TYR A 93 -4.79 -14.24 2.33
C TYR A 93 -4.74 -15.47 3.25
N PRO A 94 -4.16 -16.63 2.87
CA PRO A 94 -4.03 -17.76 3.79
C PRO A 94 -3.20 -17.38 5.03
N GLU A 95 -2.17 -16.56 4.87
CA GLU A 95 -1.37 -16.06 6.00
C GLU A 95 -2.18 -15.08 6.86
N LEU A 96 -2.99 -14.20 6.25
CA LEU A 96 -3.90 -13.32 7.00
C LEU A 96 -4.86 -14.14 7.90
N VAL A 97 -5.40 -15.23 7.38
CA VAL A 97 -6.24 -16.17 8.15
C VAL A 97 -5.44 -16.83 9.27
N HIS A 98 -4.20 -17.25 9.00
CA HIS A 98 -3.31 -17.83 10.01
C HIS A 98 -2.95 -16.85 11.13
N LEU A 99 -2.78 -15.56 10.80
CA LEU A 99 -2.54 -14.48 11.75
C LEU A 99 -3.79 -14.09 12.54
N ASN A 100 -4.95 -14.67 12.23
CA ASN A 100 -6.20 -14.48 12.94
C ASN A 100 -6.69 -13.02 12.98
N ALA A 101 -6.41 -12.26 11.91
CA ALA A 101 -6.84 -10.87 11.78
C ALA A 101 -8.30 -10.72 11.31
N ILE A 102 -8.87 -11.76 10.68
CA ILE A 102 -10.24 -11.72 10.12
C ILE A 102 -11.29 -11.39 11.18
N PRO A 103 -11.32 -12.06 12.36
CA PRO A 103 -12.32 -11.73 13.38
C PRO A 103 -12.22 -10.29 13.87
N SER A 104 -11.00 -9.75 14.01
CA SER A 104 -10.76 -8.36 14.41
C SER A 104 -11.31 -7.37 13.40
N ILE A 105 -11.14 -7.64 12.10
CA ILE A 105 -11.71 -6.81 11.03
C ILE A 105 -13.25 -6.87 11.04
N VAL A 106 -13.82 -8.08 11.18
CA VAL A 106 -15.28 -8.26 11.24
C VAL A 106 -15.88 -7.59 12.48
N GLY A 107 -15.16 -7.59 13.60
CA GLY A 107 -15.60 -6.94 14.85
C GLY A 107 -15.68 -5.40 14.77
N LEU A 108 -15.22 -4.79 13.69
CA LEU A 108 -15.32 -3.35 13.43
C LEU A 108 -16.53 -2.95 12.58
N LEU A 109 -17.33 -3.91 12.12
CA LEU A 109 -18.59 -3.70 11.39
C LEU A 109 -19.77 -3.56 12.37
#